data_AF-A0A9D1AF25-F1
#
_entry.id   AF-A0A9D1AF25-F1
#
_cell.length_a   1.000
_cell.length_b   1.000
_cell.length_c   1.000
_cell.angle_alpha   90.00
_cell.angle_beta   90.00
_cell.angle_gamma   90.00
#
_symmetry.space_group_name_H-M   'P 1'
#
loop_
_entity.id
_entity.type
_entity.pdbx_description
1 polymer ?
#
loop_
_entity_poly.entity_id
_entity_poly.type
_entity_poly.pdbx_seq_one_letter_code
_entity_poly.pdbx_strand_id
1 'polypeptide(L)'
;MLTWTTWLLIGAALVFLMQCGFAMVETGFTRAKNTGNILFKNFVDFCIGTVCFLFLGYGLMLGMDYLAGFIGVPNLDIFTCFDTLFHGDPASAEYATAISTAANFTFNLVFCATAATIVSGAMAERTRFLAYCIYSALISLVVYPIEAGWVWNSQGWLAGLGFIDFAGSGAIHSVGGTASLIGIIFVGARIGKFERDENGKVVKVNAIQGHNMTIGALGVLLLWFGWYGFNGAAATETGQLARVFVTTTIAPSVALLVAMIYTWIRNKKPDLVMSMNATLAGLVGVTAGCSNVDIIGALVIGVVSGFLVMGATWLLEHVLHLDDCVGAVPVHFANGIWGIIAVGLFDVDDGLFYSGNASLLGVQCLGIITILAWTAVCMTIFFAAIKYIPVMIKYKTVNPAEVIAYAGTWNGLRCNAEEELVGLDISEHGLTSSYPDFVPSIPSYDGEGENVDISGVVPASIDLAPANETKYTKVTVITGQDKFLTLKDAMAKIGVTGMTVTNVMGCGTQAGKTGQYRGVKTTMRLIPKVQVEIVVSTVDPKLVVAVAQKVCDDGKYGAGKIFVSGIENVMRVRTGETGIDALTNEPEPATVK
;
A
#
# COMPACT_ATOMS: atom_id res chain seq x y z
N MET A 1 29.53 -8.67 -28.28
CA MET A 1 28.22 -9.22 -27.85
C MET A 1 27.90 -9.00 -26.37
N LEU A 2 28.80 -8.45 -25.53
CA LEU A 2 28.50 -8.15 -24.11
C LEU A 2 27.48 -7.02 -23.87
N THR A 3 27.21 -6.14 -24.83
CA THR A 3 26.49 -4.87 -24.55
C THR A 3 25.00 -5.04 -24.28
N TRP A 4 24.27 -5.83 -25.06
CA TRP A 4 22.81 -5.99 -24.85
C TRP A 4 22.48 -6.94 -23.71
N THR A 5 23.10 -8.12 -23.64
CA THR A 5 22.82 -9.08 -22.56
C THR A 5 23.15 -8.51 -21.18
N THR A 6 24.25 -7.75 -21.07
CA THR A 6 24.55 -7.02 -19.81
C THR A 6 23.48 -5.98 -19.49
N TRP A 7 22.99 -5.25 -20.49
CA TRP A 7 21.88 -4.30 -20.29
C TRP A 7 20.58 -4.99 -19.86
N LEU A 8 20.23 -6.12 -20.48
CA LEU A 8 19.06 -6.93 -20.10
C LEU A 8 19.14 -7.38 -18.63
N LEU A 9 20.32 -7.82 -18.17
CA LEU A 9 20.55 -8.21 -16.78
C LEU A 9 20.49 -7.03 -15.80
N ILE A 10 21.01 -5.85 -16.18
CA ILE A 10 20.84 -4.62 -15.39
C ILE A 10 19.36 -4.27 -15.30
N GLY A 11 18.64 -4.36 -16.41
CA GLY A 11 17.19 -4.23 -16.47
C GLY A 11 16.49 -5.18 -15.52
N ALA A 12 16.86 -6.46 -15.53
CA ALA A 12 16.30 -7.46 -14.61
C ALA A 12 16.55 -7.10 -13.13
N ALA A 13 17.73 -6.59 -12.79
CA ALA A 13 18.04 -6.13 -11.43
C ALA A 13 17.20 -4.90 -11.01
N LEU A 14 16.99 -3.95 -11.93
CA LEU A 14 16.13 -2.79 -11.70
C LEU A 14 14.66 -3.19 -11.53
N VAL A 15 14.18 -4.17 -12.30
CA VAL A 15 12.83 -4.71 -12.14
C VAL A 15 12.70 -5.49 -10.84
N PHE A 16 13.69 -6.28 -10.44
CA PHE A 16 13.69 -6.94 -9.14
C PHE A 16 13.58 -5.93 -7.99
N LEU A 17 14.24 -4.76 -8.10
CA LEU A 17 14.09 -3.67 -7.14
C LEU A 17 12.65 -3.14 -7.04
N MET A 18 11.82 -3.30 -8.08
CA MET A 18 10.39 -2.97 -8.01
C MET A 18 9.65 -3.81 -6.97
N GLN A 19 10.12 -5.00 -6.61
CA GLN A 19 9.53 -5.77 -5.50
C GLN A 19 9.63 -5.03 -4.17
N CYS A 20 10.74 -4.32 -3.94
CA CYS A 20 10.83 -3.41 -2.80
C CYS A 20 9.82 -2.26 -2.94
N GLY A 21 9.68 -1.72 -4.15
CA GLY A 21 8.67 -0.73 -4.47
C GLY A 21 7.24 -1.14 -4.10
N PHE A 22 6.78 -2.32 -4.57
CA PHE A 22 5.48 -2.89 -4.24
C PHE A 22 5.33 -3.10 -2.73
N ALA A 23 6.30 -3.73 -2.07
CA ALA A 23 6.28 -3.96 -0.64
C ALA A 23 6.08 -2.66 0.16
N MET A 24 6.74 -1.57 -0.25
CA MET A 24 6.63 -0.27 0.41
C MET A 24 5.30 0.45 0.10
N VAL A 25 4.82 0.42 -1.15
CA VAL A 25 3.50 0.99 -1.52
C VAL A 25 2.38 0.30 -0.75
N GLU A 26 2.37 -1.04 -0.77
CA GLU A 26 1.34 -1.84 -0.13
C GLU A 26 1.33 -1.66 1.37
N THR A 27 2.52 -1.69 1.99
CA THR A 27 2.69 -1.42 3.42
C THR A 27 2.19 -0.02 3.78
N GLY A 28 2.62 1.00 3.04
CA GLY A 28 2.26 2.38 3.30
C GLY A 28 0.75 2.66 3.18
N PHE A 29 0.09 2.05 2.20
CA PHE A 29 -1.32 2.27 1.87
C PHE A 29 -2.30 1.38 2.64
N THR A 30 -1.81 0.50 3.49
CA THR A 30 -2.61 -0.39 4.36
C THR A 30 -2.42 -0.04 5.84
N ARG A 31 -3.19 -0.69 6.71
CA ARG A 31 -3.14 -0.48 8.17
C ARG A 31 -1.93 -1.19 8.78
N ALA A 32 -1.29 -0.53 9.74
CA ALA A 32 -0.05 -0.98 10.39
C ALA A 32 -0.08 -2.43 10.90
N LYS A 33 -1.24 -2.90 11.37
CA LYS A 33 -1.48 -4.26 11.92
C LYS A 33 -1.36 -5.42 10.91
N ASN A 34 -1.10 -5.12 9.63
CA ASN A 34 -0.94 -6.09 8.55
C ASN A 34 0.39 -5.93 7.79
N THR A 35 1.31 -5.13 8.33
CA THR A 35 2.57 -4.79 7.66
C THR A 35 3.40 -6.05 7.43
N GLY A 36 3.60 -6.85 8.46
CA GLY A 36 4.40 -8.07 8.39
C GLY A 36 3.83 -9.05 7.38
N ASN A 37 2.51 -9.21 7.37
CA ASN A 37 1.81 -10.05 6.40
C ASN A 37 2.04 -9.61 4.95
N ILE A 38 1.99 -8.30 4.69
CA ILE A 38 2.20 -7.72 3.36
C ILE A 38 3.65 -7.85 2.91
N LEU A 39 4.60 -7.53 3.78
CA LEU A 39 6.02 -7.71 3.49
C LEU A 39 6.31 -9.17 3.14
N PHE A 40 5.80 -10.12 3.93
CA PHE A 40 6.00 -11.53 3.68
C PHE A 40 5.43 -11.97 2.33
N LYS A 41 4.24 -11.49 1.95
CA LYS A 41 3.64 -11.74 0.62
C LYS A 41 4.56 -11.32 -0.52
N ASN A 42 5.11 -10.10 -0.46
CA ASN A 42 6.01 -9.56 -1.49
C ASN A 42 7.36 -10.33 -1.56
N PHE A 43 7.84 -10.90 -0.45
CA PHE A 43 9.03 -11.76 -0.49
C PHE A 43 8.72 -13.15 -1.07
N VAL A 44 7.60 -13.76 -0.66
CA VAL A 44 7.32 -15.15 -1.03
C VAL A 44 6.78 -15.29 -2.44
N ASP A 45 6.11 -14.29 -3.02
CA ASP A 45 5.65 -14.39 -4.41
C ASP A 45 6.82 -14.53 -5.38
N PHE A 46 7.91 -13.79 -5.18
CA PHE A 46 9.12 -13.91 -5.97
C PHE A 46 9.78 -15.29 -5.79
N CYS A 47 9.90 -15.78 -4.55
CA CYS A 47 10.51 -17.07 -4.27
C CYS A 47 9.68 -18.24 -4.84
N ILE A 48 8.37 -18.24 -4.61
CA ILE A 48 7.46 -19.26 -5.15
C ILE A 48 7.42 -19.16 -6.67
N GLY A 49 7.32 -17.95 -7.20
CA GLY A 49 7.35 -17.65 -8.63
C GLY A 49 8.63 -18.16 -9.29
N THR A 50 9.79 -17.98 -8.65
CA THR A 50 11.08 -18.50 -9.13
C THR A 50 11.05 -20.02 -9.30
N VAL A 51 10.60 -20.75 -8.28
CA VAL A 51 10.52 -22.22 -8.35
C VAL A 51 9.52 -22.66 -9.43
N CYS A 52 8.34 -22.05 -9.46
CA CYS A 52 7.29 -22.37 -10.42
C CYS A 52 7.71 -22.10 -11.87
N PHE A 53 8.31 -20.93 -12.09
CA PHE A 53 8.72 -20.47 -13.40
C PHE A 53 9.93 -21.27 -13.90
N LEU A 54 10.88 -21.63 -13.03
CA LEU A 54 11.99 -22.50 -13.37
C LEU A 54 11.55 -23.88 -13.85
N PHE A 55 10.64 -24.54 -13.12
CA PHE A 55 10.26 -25.91 -13.42
C PHE A 55 9.21 -26.05 -14.53
N LEU A 56 8.43 -25.01 -14.81
CA LEU A 56 7.37 -25.11 -15.81
C LEU A 56 7.15 -23.80 -16.58
N GLY A 57 6.99 -22.69 -15.87
CA GLY A 57 6.53 -21.43 -16.48
C GLY A 57 7.42 -20.97 -17.64
N TYR A 58 8.74 -20.98 -17.48
CA TYR A 58 9.65 -20.57 -18.55
C TYR A 58 9.51 -21.42 -19.81
N GLY A 59 9.34 -22.74 -19.65
CA GLY A 59 9.13 -23.66 -20.78
C GLY A 59 7.80 -23.43 -21.50
N LEU A 60 6.73 -23.09 -20.77
CA LEU A 60 5.44 -22.73 -21.37
C LEU A 60 5.50 -21.40 -22.14
N MET A 61 6.29 -20.45 -21.64
CA MET A 61 6.40 -19.11 -22.23
C MET A 61 7.36 -19.08 -23.42
N LEU A 62 8.60 -19.54 -23.22
CA LEU A 62 9.73 -19.38 -24.13
C LEU A 62 10.32 -20.72 -24.60
N GLY A 63 9.55 -21.81 -24.53
CA GLY A 63 9.93 -23.09 -25.14
C GLY A 63 10.21 -22.96 -26.63
N MET A 64 11.18 -23.74 -27.13
CA MET A 64 11.56 -23.75 -28.56
C MET A 64 10.48 -24.44 -29.41
N ASP A 65 9.87 -25.49 -28.89
CA ASP A 65 8.73 -26.14 -29.52
C ASP A 65 7.44 -25.47 -29.05
N TYR A 66 6.61 -25.01 -29.98
CA TYR A 66 5.36 -24.30 -29.69
C TYR A 66 4.16 -25.00 -30.34
N LEU A 67 3.14 -25.32 -29.55
CA LEU A 67 1.92 -25.95 -30.04
C LEU A 67 0.99 -24.90 -30.62
N ALA A 68 0.90 -24.86 -31.96
CA ALA A 68 -0.01 -24.00 -32.72
C ALA A 68 0.08 -22.51 -32.36
N GLY A 69 1.26 -22.04 -31.96
CA GLY A 69 1.48 -20.66 -31.53
C GLY A 69 0.83 -20.29 -30.19
N PHE A 70 0.27 -21.26 -29.46
CA PHE A 70 -0.53 -21.03 -28.26
C PHE A 70 0.21 -21.35 -26.96
N ILE A 71 1.04 -22.40 -26.92
CA ILE A 71 1.71 -22.81 -25.69
C ILE A 71 3.04 -23.49 -25.99
N GLY A 72 4.10 -23.12 -25.27
CA GLY A 72 5.39 -23.78 -25.36
C GLY A 72 5.32 -25.20 -24.78
N VAL A 73 6.07 -26.14 -25.38
CA VAL A 73 6.22 -27.50 -24.86
C VAL A 73 7.38 -27.51 -23.86
N PRO A 74 7.13 -27.72 -22.55
CA PRO A 74 8.19 -27.78 -21.56
C PRO A 74 9.05 -29.02 -21.78
N ASN A 75 10.36 -28.83 -21.87
CA ASN A 75 11.34 -29.91 -22.04
C ASN A 75 12.44 -29.91 -20.96
N LEU A 76 12.45 -28.91 -20.07
CA LEU A 76 13.44 -28.71 -19.01
C LEU A 76 14.89 -28.47 -19.50
N ASP A 77 15.08 -28.13 -20.78
CA ASP A 77 16.39 -27.83 -21.38
C ASP A 77 17.11 -26.66 -20.69
N ILE A 78 16.37 -25.83 -19.93
CA ILE A 78 16.94 -24.76 -19.12
C ILE A 78 18.00 -25.27 -18.12
N PHE A 79 17.84 -26.48 -17.58
CA PHE A 79 18.84 -27.06 -16.68
C PHE A 79 20.12 -27.46 -17.42
N THR A 80 20.01 -27.95 -18.65
CA THR A 80 21.17 -28.21 -19.52
C THR A 80 21.86 -26.91 -19.91
N CYS A 81 21.10 -25.84 -20.16
CA CYS A 81 21.66 -24.51 -20.40
C CYS A 81 22.45 -24.01 -19.17
N PHE A 82 21.93 -24.19 -17.96
CA PHE A 82 22.62 -23.79 -16.75
C PHE A 82 23.89 -24.60 -16.49
N ASP A 83 23.84 -25.93 -16.68
CA ASP A 83 25.03 -26.79 -16.59
C ASP A 83 26.13 -26.34 -17.56
N THR A 84 25.76 -26.05 -18.81
CA THR A 84 26.66 -25.50 -19.83
C THR A 84 27.27 -24.16 -19.40
N LEU A 85 26.53 -23.30 -18.72
CA LEU A 85 27.03 -22.00 -18.24
C LEU A 85 28.13 -22.12 -17.18
N PHE A 86 28.09 -23.17 -16.35
CA PHE A 86 29.04 -23.37 -15.25
C PHE A 86 30.18 -24.34 -15.60
N HIS A 87 29.93 -25.28 -16.52
CA HIS A 87 30.85 -26.40 -16.79
C HIS A 87 31.20 -26.55 -18.28
N GLY A 88 30.51 -25.86 -19.18
CA GLY A 88 30.77 -25.90 -20.62
C GLY A 88 32.02 -25.12 -21.03
N ASP A 89 32.46 -25.34 -22.28
CA ASP A 89 33.58 -24.60 -22.89
C ASP A 89 33.14 -23.15 -23.21
N PRO A 90 33.75 -22.12 -22.62
CA PRO A 90 33.41 -20.72 -22.88
C PRO A 90 33.55 -20.28 -24.34
N ALA A 91 34.28 -21.03 -25.17
CA ALA A 91 34.44 -20.76 -26.59
C ALA A 91 33.34 -21.39 -27.47
N SER A 92 32.43 -22.21 -26.90
CA SER A 92 31.44 -22.97 -27.67
C SER A 92 30.19 -22.15 -28.01
N ALA A 93 29.48 -22.56 -29.07
CA ALA A 93 28.21 -21.95 -29.46
C ALA A 93 27.08 -22.28 -28.46
N GLU A 94 27.14 -23.45 -27.82
CA GLU A 94 26.21 -23.82 -26.74
C GLU A 94 26.38 -22.90 -25.54
N TYR A 95 27.62 -22.51 -25.19
CA TYR A 95 27.88 -21.56 -24.11
C TYR A 95 27.28 -20.17 -24.39
N ALA A 96 27.39 -19.67 -25.62
CA ALA A 96 26.77 -18.40 -26.02
C ALA A 96 25.22 -18.45 -25.94
N THR A 97 24.63 -19.59 -26.33
CA THR A 97 23.19 -19.85 -26.18
C THR A 97 22.80 -19.90 -24.71
N ALA A 98 23.55 -20.61 -23.87
CA ALA A 98 23.33 -20.71 -22.44
C ALA A 98 23.32 -19.34 -21.75
N ILE A 99 24.25 -18.44 -22.10
CA ILE A 99 24.26 -17.06 -21.60
C ILE A 99 22.94 -16.34 -21.92
N SER A 100 22.51 -16.43 -23.19
CA SER A 100 21.31 -15.72 -23.66
C SER A 100 20.04 -16.29 -23.01
N THR A 101 19.95 -17.61 -22.88
CA THR A 101 18.83 -18.29 -22.21
C THR A 101 18.77 -17.94 -20.73
N ALA A 102 19.91 -17.93 -20.02
CA ALA A 102 19.93 -17.57 -18.61
C ALA A 102 19.52 -16.11 -18.38
N ALA A 103 20.00 -15.18 -19.22
CA ALA A 103 19.61 -13.77 -19.13
C ALA A 103 18.11 -13.57 -19.42
N ASN A 104 17.58 -14.23 -20.46
CA ASN A 104 16.14 -14.19 -20.76
C ASN A 104 15.29 -14.80 -19.63
N PHE A 105 15.75 -15.90 -19.04
CA PHE A 105 15.10 -16.49 -17.87
C PHE A 105 15.02 -15.50 -16.71
N THR A 106 16.15 -14.91 -16.32
CA THR A 106 16.18 -13.96 -15.19
C THR A 106 15.30 -12.76 -15.43
N PHE A 107 15.30 -12.20 -16.65
CA PHE A 107 14.47 -11.06 -17.00
C PHE A 107 12.96 -11.40 -17.01
N ASN A 108 12.56 -12.50 -17.65
CA ASN A 108 11.15 -12.88 -17.70
C ASN A 108 10.63 -13.37 -16.35
N LEU A 109 11.49 -13.89 -15.48
CA LEU A 109 11.14 -14.23 -14.11
C LEU A 109 10.72 -12.99 -13.30
N VAL A 110 11.45 -11.88 -13.39
CA VAL A 110 11.10 -10.66 -12.64
C VAL A 110 9.81 -10.01 -13.18
N PHE A 111 9.50 -10.17 -14.47
CA PHE A 111 8.20 -9.80 -15.04
C PHE A 111 7.06 -10.70 -14.54
N CYS A 112 7.28 -12.01 -14.51
CA CYS A 112 6.34 -12.97 -13.94
C CYS A 112 6.01 -12.63 -12.47
N ALA A 113 7.05 -12.36 -11.68
CA ALA A 113 6.89 -11.97 -10.29
C ALA A 113 6.14 -10.64 -10.13
N THR A 114 6.37 -9.68 -11.04
CA THR A 114 5.62 -8.42 -11.08
C THR A 114 4.13 -8.64 -11.37
N ALA A 115 3.79 -9.52 -12.32
CA ALA A 115 2.39 -9.86 -12.61
C ALA A 115 1.71 -10.50 -11.38
N ALA A 116 2.43 -11.37 -10.67
CA ALA A 116 1.93 -12.02 -9.47
C ALA A 116 1.69 -11.02 -8.31
N THR A 117 2.66 -10.14 -8.05
CA THR A 117 2.67 -9.25 -6.87
C THR A 117 1.60 -8.15 -6.93
N ILE A 118 1.14 -7.74 -8.12
CA ILE A 118 0.06 -6.72 -8.24
C ILE A 118 -1.19 -7.08 -7.40
N VAL A 119 -1.46 -8.37 -7.21
CA VAL A 119 -2.63 -8.85 -6.46
C VAL A 119 -2.46 -8.77 -4.95
N SER A 120 -1.25 -8.80 -4.37
CA SER A 120 -1.07 -8.75 -2.91
C SER A 120 -1.69 -7.49 -2.32
N GLY A 121 -1.39 -6.35 -2.92
CA GLY A 121 -1.89 -5.05 -2.49
C GLY A 121 -3.40 -4.93 -2.62
N ALA A 122 -3.98 -5.37 -3.74
CA ALA A 122 -5.43 -5.37 -3.93
C ALA A 122 -6.13 -6.16 -2.82
N MET A 123 -5.51 -7.30 -2.46
CA MET A 123 -6.07 -8.29 -1.57
C MET A 123 -5.60 -8.21 -0.09
N ALA A 124 -4.89 -7.14 0.28
CA ALA A 124 -4.30 -7.01 1.60
C ALA A 124 -5.31 -7.02 2.76
N GLU A 125 -4.83 -7.28 3.97
CA GLU A 125 -5.56 -7.20 5.25
C GLU A 125 -6.63 -8.25 5.55
N ARG A 126 -7.16 -8.97 4.56
CA ARG A 126 -8.23 -9.98 4.75
C ARG A 126 -8.04 -11.31 4.01
N THR A 127 -6.97 -11.43 3.23
CA THR A 127 -6.64 -12.67 2.50
C THR A 127 -5.65 -13.50 3.29
N ARG A 128 -5.97 -14.78 3.48
CA ARG A 128 -5.10 -15.75 4.15
C ARG A 128 -3.75 -15.83 3.47
N PHE A 129 -2.66 -15.86 4.24
CA PHE A 129 -1.31 -15.93 3.69
C PHE A 129 -1.10 -17.14 2.78
N LEU A 130 -1.52 -18.34 3.22
CA LEU A 130 -1.39 -19.56 2.41
C LEU A 130 -2.17 -19.48 1.08
N ALA A 131 -3.33 -18.83 1.09
CA ALA A 131 -4.12 -18.63 -0.13
C ALA A 131 -3.35 -17.80 -1.17
N TYR A 132 -2.62 -16.79 -0.70
CA TYR A 132 -1.76 -15.96 -1.54
C TYR A 132 -0.58 -16.75 -2.10
N CYS A 133 0.06 -17.62 -1.30
CA CYS A 133 1.13 -18.50 -1.77
C CYS A 133 0.66 -19.43 -2.91
N ILE A 134 -0.52 -20.04 -2.75
CA ILE A 134 -1.11 -20.93 -3.77
C ILE A 134 -1.45 -20.12 -5.04
N TYR A 135 -2.08 -18.95 -4.88
CA TYR A 135 -2.35 -18.05 -6.00
C TYR A 135 -1.06 -17.68 -6.76
N SER A 136 0.01 -17.30 -6.04
CA SER A 136 1.30 -16.91 -6.63
C SER A 136 1.94 -18.04 -7.43
N ALA A 137 1.82 -19.28 -6.94
CA ALA A 137 2.24 -20.46 -7.69
C ALA A 137 1.43 -20.63 -8.98
N LEU A 138 0.10 -20.54 -8.91
CA LEU A 138 -0.79 -20.79 -10.05
C LEU A 138 -0.62 -19.77 -11.18
N ILE A 139 -0.50 -18.48 -10.85
CA ILE A 139 -0.26 -17.45 -11.88
C ILE A 139 1.11 -17.63 -12.54
N SER A 140 2.15 -17.98 -11.75
CA SER A 140 3.52 -18.16 -12.24
C SER A 140 3.75 -19.47 -13.00
N LEU A 141 2.94 -20.49 -12.72
CA LEU A 141 3.01 -21.79 -13.40
C LEU A 141 2.29 -21.78 -14.75
N VAL A 142 1.13 -21.14 -14.84
CA VAL A 142 0.19 -21.37 -15.97
C VAL A 142 -0.29 -20.06 -16.59
N VAL A 143 -0.83 -19.13 -15.80
CA VAL A 143 -1.61 -18.02 -16.40
C VAL A 143 -0.72 -17.03 -17.13
N TYR A 144 0.25 -16.45 -16.43
CA TYR A 144 1.18 -15.48 -17.01
C TYR A 144 2.05 -16.12 -18.12
N PRO A 145 2.70 -17.28 -17.89
CA PRO A 145 3.58 -17.84 -18.91
C PRO A 145 2.92 -18.09 -20.27
N ILE A 146 1.67 -18.55 -20.28
CA ILE A 146 0.96 -18.88 -21.52
C ILE A 146 0.64 -17.61 -22.31
N GLU A 147 0.03 -16.60 -21.67
CA GLU A 147 -0.35 -15.39 -22.39
C GLU A 147 0.85 -14.49 -22.74
N ALA A 148 1.85 -14.39 -21.86
CA ALA A 148 3.09 -13.69 -22.15
C ALA A 148 3.85 -14.38 -23.32
N GLY A 149 3.70 -15.70 -23.44
CA GLY A 149 4.16 -16.48 -24.58
C GLY A 149 3.48 -16.09 -25.90
N TRP A 150 2.17 -15.80 -25.90
CA TRP A 150 1.49 -15.29 -27.09
C TRP A 150 2.08 -13.98 -27.59
N VAL A 151 2.49 -13.13 -26.65
CA VAL A 151 2.96 -11.75 -26.90
C VAL A 151 4.44 -11.71 -27.26
N TRP A 152 5.30 -12.47 -26.57
CA TRP A 152 6.76 -12.32 -26.65
C TRP A 152 7.53 -13.55 -27.15
N ASN A 153 6.88 -14.71 -27.31
CA ASN A 153 7.52 -15.79 -28.06
C ASN A 153 7.44 -15.49 -29.56
N SER A 154 8.51 -15.73 -30.32
CA SER A 154 8.54 -15.53 -31.77
C SER A 154 7.53 -16.41 -32.54
N GLN A 155 7.09 -17.51 -31.93
CA GLN A 155 6.05 -18.40 -32.46
C GLN A 155 4.67 -18.08 -31.88
N GLY A 156 4.57 -17.15 -30.94
CA GLY A 156 3.32 -16.74 -30.32
C GLY A 156 2.34 -16.17 -31.34
N TRP A 157 1.07 -16.54 -31.25
CA TRP A 157 0.09 -16.13 -32.26
C TRP A 157 -0.21 -14.63 -32.23
N LEU A 158 -0.14 -13.95 -31.08
CA LEU A 158 -0.29 -12.48 -31.01
C LEU A 158 0.94 -11.78 -31.58
N ALA A 159 2.14 -12.28 -31.27
CA ALA A 159 3.37 -11.81 -31.89
C ALA A 159 3.31 -11.93 -33.42
N GLY A 160 2.82 -13.07 -33.94
CA GLY A 160 2.64 -13.31 -35.37
C GLY A 160 1.58 -12.40 -36.05
N LEU A 161 0.63 -11.86 -35.29
CA LEU A 161 -0.33 -10.87 -35.78
C LEU A 161 0.19 -9.42 -35.73
N GLY A 162 1.38 -9.19 -35.19
CA GLY A 162 1.93 -7.85 -34.99
C GLY A 162 1.34 -7.11 -33.78
N PHE A 163 0.90 -7.84 -32.76
CA PHE A 163 0.50 -7.22 -31.48
C PHE A 163 1.72 -6.59 -30.79
N ILE A 164 1.60 -5.32 -30.41
CA ILE A 164 2.67 -4.55 -29.80
C ILE A 164 2.35 -4.34 -28.31
N ASP A 165 3.13 -4.98 -27.46
CA ASP A 165 3.19 -4.70 -26.03
C ASP A 165 4.65 -4.74 -25.59
N PHE A 166 5.35 -3.60 -25.74
CA PHE A 166 6.81 -3.56 -25.64
C PHE A 166 7.35 -4.06 -24.30
N ALA A 167 6.66 -3.74 -23.20
CA ALA A 167 7.11 -4.08 -21.85
C ALA A 167 5.99 -4.60 -20.92
N GLY A 168 4.72 -4.71 -21.35
CA GLY A 168 3.69 -5.42 -20.59
C GLY A 168 2.55 -4.57 -20.00
N SER A 169 1.97 -3.60 -20.73
CA SER A 169 0.68 -3.02 -20.28
C SER A 169 -0.44 -4.08 -20.32
N GLY A 170 -0.42 -4.96 -21.31
CA GLY A 170 -1.31 -6.11 -21.43
C GLY A 170 -0.80 -7.27 -20.58
N ALA A 171 0.35 -7.82 -20.97
CA ALA A 171 0.86 -9.10 -20.45
C ALA A 171 1.21 -9.10 -18.95
N ILE A 172 1.48 -7.93 -18.35
CA ILE A 172 1.81 -7.84 -16.92
C ILE A 172 0.71 -7.10 -16.19
N HIS A 173 0.47 -5.84 -16.56
CA HIS A 173 -0.42 -4.99 -15.78
C HIS A 173 -1.90 -5.35 -15.96
N SER A 174 -2.36 -5.63 -17.18
CA SER A 174 -3.76 -6.04 -17.37
C SER A 174 -4.02 -7.43 -16.80
N VAL A 175 -3.04 -8.34 -16.86
CA VAL A 175 -3.12 -9.67 -16.23
C VAL A 175 -3.20 -9.56 -14.71
N GLY A 176 -2.21 -8.91 -14.07
CA GLY A 176 -2.20 -8.70 -12.62
C GLY A 176 -3.41 -7.87 -12.14
N GLY A 177 -3.85 -6.90 -12.94
CA GLY A 177 -5.04 -6.10 -12.66
C GLY A 177 -6.35 -6.89 -12.77
N THR A 178 -6.48 -7.79 -13.76
CA THR A 178 -7.65 -8.68 -13.91
C THR A 178 -7.69 -9.71 -12.79
N ALA A 179 -6.54 -10.30 -12.46
CA ALA A 179 -6.39 -11.18 -11.31
C ALA A 179 -6.75 -10.46 -10.01
N SER A 180 -6.35 -9.20 -9.84
CA SER A 180 -6.73 -8.36 -8.69
C SER A 180 -8.23 -8.14 -8.62
N LEU A 181 -8.88 -7.79 -9.74
CA LEU A 181 -10.32 -7.54 -9.81
C LEU A 181 -11.11 -8.78 -9.41
N ILE A 182 -10.73 -9.95 -9.93
CA ILE A 182 -11.38 -11.22 -9.58
C ILE A 182 -11.07 -11.59 -8.13
N GLY A 183 -9.83 -11.42 -7.70
CA GLY A 183 -9.40 -11.67 -6.33
C GLY A 183 -10.23 -10.88 -5.31
N ILE A 184 -10.43 -9.57 -5.52
CA ILE A 184 -11.25 -8.73 -4.63
C ILE A 184 -12.75 -9.09 -4.66
N ILE A 185 -13.26 -9.58 -5.80
CA ILE A 185 -14.64 -10.11 -5.91
C ILE A 185 -14.79 -11.36 -5.04
N PHE A 186 -13.85 -12.32 -5.14
CA PHE A 186 -13.95 -13.59 -4.43
C PHE A 186 -13.73 -13.46 -2.92
N VAL A 187 -12.78 -12.62 -2.50
CA VAL A 187 -12.48 -12.42 -1.06
C VAL A 187 -13.48 -11.48 -0.37
N GLY A 188 -14.10 -10.56 -1.11
CA GLY A 188 -15.03 -9.56 -0.60
C GLY A 188 -14.37 -8.38 0.12
N ALA A 189 -15.18 -7.38 0.47
CA ALA A 189 -14.71 -6.13 1.06
C ALA A 189 -14.20 -6.28 2.50
N ARG A 190 -13.28 -5.40 2.93
CA ARG A 190 -12.85 -5.34 4.33
C ARG A 190 -13.99 -4.90 5.25
N ILE A 191 -13.97 -5.40 6.48
CA ILE A 191 -14.93 -5.04 7.52
C ILE A 191 -14.88 -3.53 7.74
N GLY A 192 -16.06 -2.90 7.68
CA GLY A 192 -16.22 -1.46 7.86
C GLY A 192 -15.98 -0.62 6.60
N LYS A 193 -15.58 -1.19 5.44
CA LYS A 193 -15.41 -0.42 4.20
C LYS A 193 -16.74 0.12 3.67
N PHE A 194 -17.79 -0.69 3.70
CA PHE A 194 -19.13 -0.34 3.22
C PHE A 194 -20.15 -0.54 4.33
N GLU A 195 -20.86 0.52 4.71
CA GLU A 195 -22.02 0.44 5.61
C GLU A 195 -23.26 0.13 4.78
N ARG A 196 -24.04 -0.86 5.25
CA ARG A 196 -25.26 -1.32 4.58
C ARG A 196 -26.47 -1.09 5.47
N ASP A 197 -27.62 -0.79 4.85
CA ASP A 197 -28.91 -0.75 5.54
C ASP A 197 -29.47 -2.15 5.81
N GLU A 198 -30.64 -2.22 6.45
CA GLU A 198 -31.35 -3.48 6.77
C GLU A 198 -31.68 -4.31 5.52
N ASN A 199 -31.78 -3.68 4.35
CA ASN A 199 -32.03 -4.34 3.07
C ASN A 199 -30.74 -4.75 2.34
N GLY A 200 -29.58 -4.56 2.97
CA GLY A 200 -28.27 -4.91 2.42
C GLY A 200 -27.71 -3.89 1.40
N LYS A 201 -28.38 -2.76 1.18
CA LYS A 201 -27.93 -1.72 0.25
C LYS A 201 -26.84 -0.88 0.91
N VAL A 202 -25.76 -0.58 0.17
CA VAL A 202 -24.70 0.31 0.66
C VAL A 202 -25.23 1.73 0.80
N VAL A 203 -25.17 2.28 2.01
CA VAL A 203 -25.58 3.65 2.33
C VAL A 203 -24.40 4.59 2.52
N LYS A 204 -23.21 4.04 2.80
CA LYS A 204 -22.00 4.83 3.02
C LYS A 204 -20.73 4.05 2.69
N VAL A 205 -19.81 4.72 2.01
CA VAL A 205 -18.45 4.25 1.72
C VAL A 205 -17.50 4.90 2.72
N ASN A 206 -16.78 4.09 3.50
CA ASN A 206 -15.77 4.56 4.44
C ASN A 206 -14.37 4.52 3.80
N ALA A 207 -13.53 5.47 4.18
CA ALA A 207 -12.12 5.43 3.79
C ALA A 207 -11.32 4.65 4.84
N ILE A 208 -10.63 3.58 4.42
CA ILE A 208 -9.64 2.89 5.25
C ILE A 208 -8.27 3.46 4.85
N GLN A 209 -7.67 4.23 5.74
CA GLN A 209 -6.43 4.95 5.47
C GLN A 209 -5.21 4.04 5.64
N GLY A 210 -4.25 4.22 4.74
CA GLY A 210 -2.88 3.72 4.94
C GLY A 210 -2.22 4.41 6.12
N HIS A 211 -1.33 3.69 6.78
CA HIS A 211 -0.75 4.15 8.05
C HIS A 211 0.57 4.94 7.88
N ASN A 212 1.26 4.81 6.73
CA ASN A 212 2.57 5.44 6.53
C ASN A 212 2.74 5.95 5.09
N MET A 213 2.43 7.23 4.86
CA MET A 213 2.53 7.84 3.53
C MET A 213 3.98 8.03 3.09
N THR A 214 4.93 8.12 4.02
CA THR A 214 6.36 8.26 3.70
C THR A 214 6.88 7.01 3.01
N ILE A 215 6.56 5.84 3.55
CA ILE A 215 6.99 4.57 2.94
C ILE A 215 6.22 4.28 1.65
N GLY A 216 4.93 4.66 1.59
CA GLY A 216 4.17 4.61 0.34
C GLY A 216 4.79 5.48 -0.76
N ALA A 217 5.23 6.70 -0.42
CA ALA A 217 5.92 7.60 -1.35
C ALA A 217 7.25 7.01 -1.83
N LEU A 218 8.05 6.46 -0.92
CA LEU A 218 9.30 5.78 -1.25
C LEU A 218 9.05 4.62 -2.21
N GLY A 219 8.00 3.83 -1.96
CA GLY A 219 7.61 2.74 -2.84
C GLY A 219 7.32 3.19 -4.27
N VAL A 220 6.54 4.27 -4.45
CA VAL A 220 6.25 4.82 -5.79
C VAL A 220 7.52 5.30 -6.51
N LEU A 221 8.45 5.93 -5.77
CA LEU A 221 9.72 6.37 -6.35
C LEU A 221 10.62 5.19 -6.75
N LEU A 222 10.67 4.13 -5.94
CA LEU A 222 11.39 2.90 -6.27
C LEU A 222 10.77 2.19 -7.47
N LEU A 223 9.44 2.14 -7.56
CA LEU A 223 8.74 1.60 -8.73
C LEU A 223 9.07 2.40 -9.99
N TRP A 224 9.03 3.74 -9.94
CA TRP A 224 9.40 4.57 -11.08
C TRP A 224 10.86 4.35 -11.48
N PHE A 225 11.78 4.33 -10.51
CA PHE A 225 13.20 4.07 -10.79
C PHE A 225 13.40 2.70 -11.46
N GLY A 226 12.78 1.64 -10.92
CA GLY A 226 12.81 0.30 -11.51
C GLY A 226 12.16 0.24 -12.90
N TRP A 227 11.19 1.11 -13.16
CA TRP A 227 10.48 1.18 -14.45
C TRP A 227 11.36 1.55 -15.63
N TYR A 228 12.47 2.26 -15.40
CA TYR A 228 13.48 2.49 -16.44
C TYR A 228 14.14 1.17 -16.89
N GLY A 229 14.32 0.21 -15.98
CA GLY A 229 14.70 -1.15 -16.33
C GLY A 229 13.55 -1.93 -16.94
N PHE A 230 12.35 -1.82 -16.36
CA PHE A 230 11.14 -2.51 -16.83
C PHE A 230 10.85 -2.23 -18.31
N ASN A 231 10.76 -0.95 -18.67
CA ASN A 231 10.57 -0.57 -20.06
C ASN A 231 11.88 -0.66 -20.85
N GLY A 232 13.02 -0.28 -20.27
CA GLY A 232 14.26 -0.10 -21.03
C GLY A 232 15.02 -1.39 -21.38
N ALA A 233 14.84 -2.48 -20.64
CA ALA A 233 15.66 -3.69 -20.79
C ALA A 233 15.56 -4.35 -22.17
N ALA A 234 14.38 -4.27 -22.79
CA ALA A 234 14.13 -4.82 -24.12
C ALA A 234 14.73 -3.96 -25.26
N ALA A 235 15.19 -2.74 -24.98
CA ALA A 235 15.78 -1.87 -25.99
C ALA A 235 17.11 -2.45 -26.51
N THR A 236 17.24 -2.55 -27.84
CA THR A 236 18.41 -3.15 -28.49
C THR A 236 19.44 -2.12 -28.96
N GLU A 237 19.05 -0.85 -29.02
CA GLU A 237 19.87 0.27 -29.47
C GLU A 237 19.73 1.52 -28.58
N THR A 238 20.74 2.38 -28.58
CA THR A 238 20.77 3.60 -27.75
C THR A 238 19.64 4.58 -28.07
N GLY A 239 19.24 4.70 -29.34
CA GLY A 239 18.15 5.59 -29.76
C GLY A 239 16.80 5.13 -29.20
N GLN A 240 16.49 3.84 -29.32
CA GLN A 240 15.30 3.24 -28.73
C GLN A 240 15.29 3.38 -27.20
N LEU A 241 16.42 3.11 -26.54
CA LEU A 241 16.53 3.27 -25.09
C LEU A 241 16.26 4.72 -24.64
N ALA A 242 16.79 5.71 -25.38
CA ALA A 242 16.53 7.12 -25.10
C ALA A 242 15.05 7.49 -25.27
N ARG A 243 14.38 7.00 -26.34
CA ARG A 243 12.93 7.17 -26.52
C ARG A 243 12.15 6.60 -25.34
N VAL A 244 12.47 5.36 -24.95
CA VAL A 244 11.83 4.68 -23.81
C VAL A 244 11.97 5.48 -22.52
N PHE A 245 13.15 6.01 -22.22
CA PHE A 245 13.35 6.78 -20.99
C PHE A 245 12.56 8.08 -21.01
N VAL A 246 12.56 8.80 -22.13
CA VAL A 246 11.80 10.06 -22.28
C VAL A 246 10.30 9.83 -22.08
N THR A 247 9.71 8.83 -22.73
CA THR A 247 8.27 8.53 -22.60
C THR A 247 7.92 8.04 -21.17
N THR A 248 8.78 7.21 -20.58
CA THR A 248 8.66 6.70 -19.19
C THR A 248 8.83 7.79 -18.13
N THR A 249 9.45 8.93 -18.46
CA THR A 249 9.49 10.11 -17.57
C THR A 249 8.26 11.00 -17.76
N ILE A 250 7.85 11.23 -19.00
CA ILE A 250 6.81 12.22 -19.34
C ILE A 250 5.42 11.76 -18.93
N ALA A 251 5.01 10.56 -19.34
CA ALA A 251 3.65 10.07 -19.11
C ALA A 251 3.25 10.05 -17.61
N PRO A 252 4.05 9.50 -16.67
CA PRO A 252 3.68 9.52 -15.26
C PRO A 252 3.74 10.91 -14.62
N SER A 253 4.66 11.78 -15.07
CA SER A 253 4.71 13.17 -14.61
C SER A 253 3.40 13.90 -14.93
N VAL A 254 2.90 13.74 -16.15
CA VAL A 254 1.63 14.33 -16.58
C VAL A 254 0.45 13.72 -15.83
N ALA A 255 0.42 12.40 -15.67
CA ALA A 255 -0.66 11.72 -14.95
C ALA A 255 -0.77 12.22 -13.49
N LEU A 256 0.36 12.37 -12.79
CA LEU A 256 0.41 12.98 -11.47
C LEU A 256 -0.17 14.40 -11.49
N LEU A 257 0.31 15.26 -12.39
CA LEU A 257 -0.14 16.65 -12.46
C LEU A 257 -1.65 16.75 -12.74
N VAL A 258 -2.18 15.92 -13.62
CA VAL A 258 -3.61 15.86 -13.92
C VAL A 258 -4.42 15.47 -12.67
N ALA A 259 -4.03 14.41 -11.97
CA ALA A 259 -4.73 13.99 -10.75
C ALA A 259 -4.61 15.03 -9.63
N MET A 260 -3.43 15.62 -9.45
CA MET A 260 -3.20 16.67 -8.46
C MET A 260 -4.05 17.90 -8.75
N ILE A 261 -4.04 18.42 -9.98
CA ILE A 261 -4.83 19.61 -10.37
C ILE A 261 -6.32 19.33 -10.23
N TYR A 262 -6.80 18.18 -10.73
CA TYR A 262 -8.21 17.82 -10.64
C TYR A 262 -8.68 17.71 -9.19
N THR A 263 -7.92 17.01 -8.34
CA THR A 263 -8.24 16.88 -6.91
C THR A 263 -8.17 18.23 -6.21
N TRP A 264 -7.23 19.10 -6.57
CA TRP A 264 -7.16 20.47 -6.05
C TRP A 264 -8.41 21.28 -6.40
N ILE A 265 -8.85 21.25 -7.65
CA ILE A 265 -10.04 21.99 -8.11
C ILE A 265 -11.30 21.48 -7.41
N ARG A 266 -11.49 20.16 -7.40
CA ARG A 266 -12.68 19.48 -6.87
C ARG A 266 -12.76 19.53 -5.34
N ASN A 267 -11.65 19.24 -4.67
CA ASN A 267 -11.58 19.03 -3.22
C ASN A 267 -10.97 20.21 -2.47
N LYS A 268 -10.54 21.26 -3.17
CA LYS A 268 -9.83 22.45 -2.63
C LYS A 268 -8.47 22.15 -2.00
N LYS A 269 -7.97 20.91 -2.12
CA LYS A 269 -6.68 20.43 -1.64
C LYS A 269 -6.16 19.31 -2.55
N PRO A 270 -4.83 19.20 -2.76
CA PRO A 270 -4.27 18.07 -3.49
C PRO A 270 -4.42 16.76 -2.69
N ASP A 271 -4.73 15.66 -3.37
CA ASP A 271 -4.75 14.30 -2.78
C ASP A 271 -3.45 13.58 -3.11
N LEU A 272 -2.60 13.39 -2.09
CA LEU A 272 -1.28 12.79 -2.23
C LEU A 272 -1.34 11.33 -2.72
N VAL A 273 -2.23 10.52 -2.15
CA VAL A 273 -2.35 9.09 -2.48
C VAL A 273 -2.91 8.90 -3.88
N MET A 274 -3.90 9.70 -4.26
CA MET A 274 -4.41 9.67 -5.63
C MET A 274 -3.36 10.12 -6.63
N SER A 275 -2.58 11.16 -6.31
CA SER A 275 -1.49 11.63 -7.18
C SER A 275 -0.40 10.55 -7.35
N MET A 276 -0.06 9.84 -6.29
CA MET A 276 0.85 8.68 -6.31
C MET A 276 0.34 7.53 -7.19
N ASN A 277 -0.94 7.15 -7.04
CA ASN A 277 -1.55 6.15 -7.91
C ASN A 277 -1.64 6.63 -9.36
N ALA A 278 -1.81 7.93 -9.60
CA ALA A 278 -1.79 8.49 -10.95
C ALA A 278 -0.39 8.43 -11.59
N THR A 279 0.68 8.64 -10.82
CA THR A 279 2.04 8.37 -11.29
C THR A 279 2.18 6.93 -11.78
N LEU A 280 1.77 5.96 -10.96
CA LEU A 280 1.83 4.54 -11.33
C LEU A 280 0.94 4.23 -12.54
N ALA A 281 -0.25 4.83 -12.63
CA ALA A 281 -1.15 4.68 -13.77
C ALA A 281 -0.53 5.20 -15.07
N GLY A 282 0.19 6.33 -15.04
CA GLY A 282 0.90 6.86 -16.20
C GLY A 282 2.10 6.00 -16.61
N LEU A 283 2.79 5.40 -15.65
CA LEU A 283 3.83 4.40 -15.91
C LEU A 283 3.23 3.18 -16.63
N VAL A 284 2.16 2.59 -16.08
CA VAL A 284 1.44 1.46 -16.69
C VAL A 284 0.92 1.79 -18.09
N GLY A 285 0.34 2.98 -18.26
CA GLY A 285 -0.26 3.41 -19.52
C GLY A 285 0.75 3.55 -20.66
N VAL A 286 2.00 3.93 -20.36
CA VAL A 286 3.04 4.10 -21.39
C VAL A 286 3.83 2.81 -21.66
N THR A 287 3.81 1.84 -20.75
CA THR A 287 4.60 0.59 -20.83
C THR A 287 4.54 -0.09 -22.22
N ALA A 288 3.35 -0.33 -22.79
CA ALA A 288 3.22 -1.01 -24.08
C ALA A 288 3.79 -0.22 -25.26
N GLY A 289 3.69 1.10 -25.22
CA GLY A 289 4.08 2.00 -26.32
C GLY A 289 5.36 2.78 -26.09
N CYS A 290 6.09 2.53 -25.00
CA CYS A 290 7.18 3.41 -24.56
C CYS A 290 8.30 3.57 -25.60
N SER A 291 8.47 2.61 -26.50
CA SER A 291 9.47 2.65 -27.59
C SER A 291 8.93 3.23 -28.91
N ASN A 292 7.60 3.33 -29.03
CA ASN A 292 6.85 3.45 -30.29
C ASN A 292 6.00 4.74 -30.38
N VAL A 293 5.73 5.41 -29.26
CA VAL A 293 4.99 6.68 -29.24
C VAL A 293 5.93 7.87 -29.17
N ASP A 294 5.51 8.98 -29.76
CA ASP A 294 6.22 10.26 -29.65
C ASP A 294 5.91 10.98 -28.32
N ILE A 295 6.47 12.18 -28.16
CA ILE A 295 6.26 12.99 -26.95
C ILE A 295 4.79 13.41 -26.82
N ILE A 296 4.10 13.75 -27.90
CA ILE A 296 2.69 14.13 -27.84
C ILE A 296 1.83 12.94 -27.43
N GLY A 297 2.08 11.75 -27.99
CA GLY A 297 1.46 10.50 -27.57
C GLY A 297 1.68 10.23 -26.09
N ALA A 298 2.91 10.34 -25.59
CA ALA A 298 3.22 10.13 -24.17
C ALA A 298 2.51 11.15 -23.24
N LEU A 299 2.41 12.42 -23.64
CA LEU A 299 1.65 13.44 -22.91
C LEU A 299 0.16 13.03 -22.81
N VAL A 300 -0.46 12.66 -23.94
CA VAL A 300 -1.88 12.27 -23.98
C VAL A 300 -2.14 11.02 -23.18
N ILE A 301 -1.25 10.01 -23.27
CA ILE A 301 -1.31 8.80 -22.45
C ILE A 301 -1.33 9.17 -20.97
N GLY A 302 -0.41 10.04 -20.53
CA GLY A 302 -0.36 10.53 -19.15
C GLY A 302 -1.64 11.25 -18.73
N VAL A 303 -2.19 12.13 -19.57
CA VAL A 303 -3.45 12.84 -19.27
C VAL A 303 -4.60 11.87 -19.06
N VAL A 304 -4.80 10.95 -20.01
CA VAL A 304 -5.87 9.97 -19.93
C VAL A 304 -5.67 9.06 -18.72
N SER A 305 -4.45 8.61 -18.45
CA SER A 305 -4.15 7.77 -17.30
C SER A 305 -4.49 8.42 -15.97
N GLY A 306 -4.17 9.72 -15.81
CA GLY A 306 -4.51 10.48 -14.62
C GLY A 306 -6.03 10.56 -14.38
N PHE A 307 -6.82 10.78 -15.43
CA PHE A 307 -8.28 10.76 -15.31
C PHE A 307 -8.84 9.35 -15.09
N LEU A 308 -8.30 8.36 -15.81
CA LEU A 308 -8.80 7.00 -15.81
C LEU A 308 -8.62 6.33 -14.45
N VAL A 309 -7.48 6.52 -13.78
CA VAL A 309 -7.28 5.96 -12.43
C VAL A 309 -8.27 6.52 -11.42
N MET A 310 -8.60 7.83 -11.51
CA MET A 310 -9.57 8.47 -10.62
C MET A 310 -10.99 7.98 -10.90
N GLY A 311 -11.35 7.88 -12.18
CA GLY A 311 -12.66 7.39 -12.63
C GLY A 311 -12.88 5.93 -12.27
N ALA A 312 -11.89 5.07 -12.52
CA ALA A 312 -11.91 3.65 -12.18
C ALA A 312 -11.99 3.43 -10.66
N THR A 313 -11.23 4.20 -9.86
CA THR A 313 -11.34 4.16 -8.39
C THR A 313 -12.76 4.51 -7.93
N TRP A 314 -13.35 5.57 -8.49
CA TRP A 314 -14.71 5.97 -8.14
C TRP A 314 -15.73 4.90 -8.51
N LEU A 315 -15.65 4.35 -9.73
CA LEU A 315 -16.52 3.28 -10.20
C LEU A 315 -16.44 2.05 -9.28
N LEU A 316 -15.21 1.62 -8.96
CA LEU A 316 -14.97 0.44 -8.15
C LEU A 316 -15.58 0.58 -6.75
N GLU A 317 -15.35 1.71 -6.09
CA GLU A 317 -15.78 1.91 -4.70
C GLU A 317 -17.25 2.33 -4.56
N HIS A 318 -17.75 3.24 -5.41
CA HIS A 318 -19.06 3.89 -5.20
C HIS A 318 -20.19 3.28 -6.03
N VAL A 319 -19.86 2.50 -7.07
CA VAL A 319 -20.87 1.87 -7.93
C VAL A 319 -20.83 0.35 -7.75
N LEU A 320 -19.64 -0.24 -7.91
CA LEU A 320 -19.47 -1.69 -7.83
C LEU A 320 -19.31 -2.19 -6.38
N HIS A 321 -18.99 -1.29 -5.45
CA HIS A 321 -18.75 -1.61 -4.03
C HIS A 321 -17.71 -2.73 -3.83
N LEU A 322 -16.64 -2.65 -4.61
CA LEU A 322 -15.48 -3.53 -4.52
C LEU A 322 -14.35 -2.80 -3.78
N ASP A 323 -13.67 -3.51 -2.89
CA ASP A 323 -12.66 -2.94 -1.99
C ASP A 323 -11.26 -3.38 -2.39
N ASP A 324 -10.55 -2.44 -3.00
CA ASP A 324 -9.14 -2.54 -3.37
C ASP A 324 -8.30 -1.71 -2.38
N CYS A 325 -7.40 -2.38 -1.65
CA CYS A 325 -6.67 -1.75 -0.57
C CYS A 325 -5.68 -0.69 -1.04
N VAL A 326 -5.06 -0.87 -2.21
CA VAL A 326 -3.97 -0.01 -2.70
C VAL A 326 -4.36 0.78 -3.96
N GLY A 327 -5.43 0.40 -4.64
CA GLY A 327 -5.81 0.94 -5.94
C GLY A 327 -5.14 0.22 -7.11
N ALA A 328 -4.79 -1.06 -6.93
CA ALA A 328 -4.13 -1.88 -7.93
C ALA A 328 -5.00 -2.10 -9.19
N VAL A 329 -6.31 -2.28 -9.05
CA VAL A 329 -7.23 -2.45 -10.19
C VAL A 329 -7.28 -1.16 -11.03
N PRO A 330 -7.56 0.04 -10.48
CA PRO A 330 -7.45 1.29 -11.25
C PRO A 330 -6.09 1.50 -11.91
N VAL A 331 -4.99 1.20 -11.22
CA VAL A 331 -3.63 1.41 -11.74
C VAL A 331 -3.27 0.41 -12.83
N HIS A 332 -3.53 -0.88 -12.63
CA HIS A 332 -3.02 -1.92 -13.51
C HIS A 332 -4.06 -2.43 -14.52
N PHE A 333 -5.30 -2.69 -14.09
CA PHE A 333 -6.36 -3.16 -14.99
C PHE A 333 -6.77 -2.06 -15.96
N ALA A 334 -7.22 -0.91 -15.46
CA ALA A 334 -7.76 0.13 -16.32
C ALA A 334 -6.68 0.76 -17.21
N ASN A 335 -5.51 1.07 -16.65
CA ASN A 335 -4.44 1.69 -17.43
C ASN A 335 -3.64 0.69 -18.26
N GLY A 336 -3.61 -0.59 -17.89
CA GLY A 336 -3.03 -1.63 -18.74
C GLY A 336 -3.80 -1.77 -20.06
N ILE A 337 -5.14 -1.81 -19.97
CA ILE A 337 -6.03 -1.81 -21.14
C ILE A 337 -5.83 -0.53 -21.95
N TRP A 338 -5.79 0.63 -21.29
CA TRP A 338 -5.53 1.90 -21.97
C TRP A 338 -4.19 1.92 -22.69
N GLY A 339 -3.12 1.40 -22.10
CA GLY A 339 -1.80 1.37 -22.75
C GLY A 339 -1.80 0.58 -24.05
N ILE A 340 -2.47 -0.58 -24.08
CA ILE A 340 -2.61 -1.38 -25.30
C ILE A 340 -3.40 -0.64 -26.38
N ILE A 341 -4.52 -0.01 -26.01
CA ILE A 341 -5.33 0.80 -26.93
C ILE A 341 -4.53 2.01 -27.43
N ALA A 342 -3.76 2.66 -26.54
CA ALA A 342 -2.97 3.84 -26.86
C ALA A 342 -1.90 3.54 -27.91
N VAL A 343 -1.27 2.35 -27.89
CA VAL A 343 -0.37 1.91 -28.97
C VAL A 343 -1.10 1.90 -30.31
N GLY A 344 -2.28 1.29 -30.38
CA GLY A 344 -3.07 1.24 -31.62
C GLY A 344 -3.49 2.61 -32.16
N LEU A 345 -3.49 3.63 -31.31
CA LEU A 345 -3.81 5.01 -31.69
C LEU A 345 -2.57 5.85 -32.04
N PHE A 346 -1.51 5.73 -31.24
CA PHE A 346 -0.39 6.68 -31.19
C PHE A 346 0.97 6.11 -31.58
N ASP A 347 1.07 4.83 -31.94
CA ASP A 347 2.28 4.30 -32.58
C ASP A 347 2.63 5.16 -33.80
N VAL A 348 3.88 5.62 -33.90
CA VAL A 348 4.30 6.61 -34.90
C VAL A 348 4.38 6.05 -36.31
N ASP A 349 4.54 4.74 -36.45
CA ASP A 349 4.68 4.07 -37.75
C ASP A 349 3.31 3.56 -38.23
N ASP A 350 2.56 2.88 -37.35
CA ASP A 350 1.37 2.12 -37.72
C ASP A 350 0.08 2.57 -37.00
N GLY A 351 0.18 3.43 -35.97
CA GLY A 351 -0.96 3.87 -35.17
C GLY A 351 -2.00 4.65 -35.97
N LEU A 352 -3.28 4.51 -35.62
CA LEU A 352 -4.41 5.07 -36.38
C LEU A 352 -4.26 6.58 -36.65
N PHE A 353 -3.76 7.36 -35.69
CA PHE A 353 -3.63 8.81 -35.85
C PHE A 353 -2.41 9.25 -36.67
N TYR A 354 -1.46 8.34 -36.92
CA TYR A 354 -0.27 8.59 -37.74
C TYR A 354 -0.41 7.99 -39.14
N SER A 355 -0.84 6.74 -39.24
CA SER A 355 -0.95 5.99 -40.50
C SER A 355 -2.31 6.17 -41.20
N GLY A 356 -3.36 6.53 -40.46
CA GLY A 356 -4.76 6.52 -40.93
C GLY A 356 -5.35 5.11 -41.07
N ASN A 357 -4.60 4.06 -40.72
CA ASN A 357 -5.01 2.65 -40.83
C ASN A 357 -5.42 2.10 -39.45
N ALA A 358 -6.61 1.52 -39.36
CA ALA A 358 -7.13 0.93 -38.11
C ALA A 358 -6.64 -0.50 -37.84
N SER A 359 -5.78 -1.07 -38.69
CA SER A 359 -5.31 -2.46 -38.57
C SER A 359 -4.61 -2.73 -37.25
N LEU A 360 -3.62 -1.90 -36.87
CA LEU A 360 -2.91 -2.07 -35.59
C LEU A 360 -3.89 -1.93 -34.43
N LEU A 361 -4.75 -0.91 -34.42
CA LEU A 361 -5.79 -0.76 -33.40
C LEU A 361 -6.68 -2.01 -33.26
N GLY A 362 -7.07 -2.62 -34.38
CA GLY A 362 -7.82 -3.88 -34.40
C GLY A 362 -7.06 -5.03 -33.73
N VAL A 363 -5.77 -5.19 -34.05
CA VAL A 363 -4.89 -6.20 -33.44
C VAL A 363 -4.71 -5.94 -31.94
N GLN A 364 -4.47 -4.69 -31.54
CA GLN A 364 -4.35 -4.31 -30.14
C GLN A 364 -5.63 -4.63 -29.35
N CYS A 365 -6.81 -4.31 -29.90
CA CYS A 365 -8.10 -4.63 -29.29
C CYS A 365 -8.34 -6.15 -29.19
N LEU A 366 -8.02 -6.91 -30.24
CA LEU A 366 -8.11 -8.38 -30.20
C LEU A 366 -7.20 -8.96 -29.12
N GLY A 367 -5.94 -8.52 -29.07
CA GLY A 367 -4.95 -9.01 -28.11
C GLY A 367 -5.37 -8.76 -26.67
N ILE A 368 -5.74 -7.53 -26.33
CA ILE A 368 -6.17 -7.23 -24.95
C ILE A 368 -7.43 -8.00 -24.56
N ILE A 369 -8.43 -8.13 -25.44
CA ILE A 369 -9.64 -8.91 -25.14
C ILE A 369 -9.29 -10.37 -24.84
N THR A 370 -8.40 -10.97 -25.62
CA THR A 370 -8.01 -12.37 -25.42
C THR A 370 -7.20 -12.57 -24.15
N ILE A 371 -6.25 -11.67 -23.85
CA ILE A 371 -5.48 -11.68 -22.59
C ILE A 371 -6.44 -11.58 -21.39
N LEU A 372 -7.35 -10.60 -21.41
CA LEU A 372 -8.35 -10.41 -20.34
C LEU A 372 -9.25 -11.63 -20.17
N ALA A 373 -9.73 -12.23 -21.26
CA ALA A 373 -10.59 -13.40 -21.23
C ALA A 373 -9.87 -14.62 -20.64
N TRP A 374 -8.64 -14.86 -21.08
CA TRP A 374 -7.78 -15.93 -20.55
C TRP A 374 -7.54 -15.77 -19.05
N THR A 375 -7.03 -14.61 -18.64
CA THR A 375 -6.77 -14.33 -17.23
C THR A 375 -8.07 -14.44 -16.43
N ALA A 376 -9.19 -13.93 -16.94
CA ALA A 376 -10.45 -13.96 -16.22
C ALA A 376 -10.97 -15.38 -15.98
N VAL A 377 -10.91 -16.24 -16.99
CA VAL A 377 -11.32 -17.64 -16.87
C VAL A 377 -10.42 -18.37 -15.88
N CYS A 378 -9.10 -18.30 -16.04
CA CYS A 378 -8.16 -19.00 -15.17
C CYS A 378 -8.27 -18.52 -13.72
N MET A 379 -8.29 -17.21 -13.49
CA MET A 379 -8.36 -16.64 -12.14
C MET A 379 -9.69 -16.93 -11.45
N THR A 380 -10.80 -16.93 -12.19
CA THR A 380 -12.10 -17.34 -11.64
C THR A 380 -12.06 -18.79 -11.16
N ILE A 381 -11.50 -19.70 -11.96
CA ILE A 381 -11.35 -21.11 -11.58
C ILE A 381 -10.43 -21.25 -10.36
N PHE A 382 -9.28 -20.58 -10.37
CA PHE A 382 -8.29 -20.69 -9.31
C PHE A 382 -8.75 -20.08 -7.98
N PHE A 383 -9.34 -18.89 -7.99
CA PHE A 383 -9.91 -18.32 -6.76
C PHE A 383 -11.12 -19.10 -6.25
N ALA A 384 -11.95 -19.65 -7.14
CA ALA A 384 -13.02 -20.57 -6.74
C ALA A 384 -12.45 -21.83 -6.09
N ALA A 385 -11.41 -22.43 -6.67
CA ALA A 385 -10.74 -23.60 -6.12
C ALA A 385 -10.16 -23.30 -4.73
N ILE A 386 -9.37 -22.24 -4.58
CA ILE A 386 -8.78 -21.80 -3.31
C ILE A 386 -9.86 -21.54 -2.26
N LYS A 387 -10.98 -20.92 -2.64
CA LYS A 387 -12.06 -20.59 -1.72
C LYS A 387 -12.86 -21.82 -1.29
N TYR A 388 -13.28 -22.65 -2.23
CA TYR A 388 -14.32 -23.66 -2.01
C TYR A 388 -13.80 -25.09 -1.82
N ILE A 389 -12.66 -25.48 -2.40
CA ILE A 389 -12.11 -26.85 -2.19
C ILE A 389 -11.83 -27.14 -0.71
N PRO A 390 -11.21 -26.23 0.07
CA PRO A 390 -11.00 -26.47 1.49
C PRO A 390 -12.32 -26.65 2.27
N VAL A 391 -13.38 -25.97 1.85
CA VAL A 391 -14.72 -26.11 2.43
C VAL A 391 -15.30 -27.49 2.12
N MET A 392 -15.22 -27.93 0.86
CA MET A 392 -15.67 -29.27 0.45
C MET A 392 -14.97 -30.38 1.23
N ILE A 393 -13.65 -30.26 1.43
CA ILE A 393 -12.86 -31.23 2.19
C ILE A 393 -13.25 -31.22 3.67
N LYS A 394 -13.30 -30.04 4.30
CA LYS A 394 -13.57 -29.88 5.74
C LYS A 394 -14.96 -30.38 6.13
N TYR A 395 -15.98 -30.02 5.35
CA TYR A 395 -17.38 -30.34 5.63
C TYR A 395 -17.86 -31.61 4.90
N LYS A 396 -16.99 -32.28 4.14
CA LYS A 396 -17.28 -33.51 3.39
C LYS A 396 -18.55 -33.41 2.54
N THR A 397 -18.76 -32.26 1.90
CA THR A 397 -19.88 -32.01 1.01
C THR A 397 -19.40 -31.48 -0.34
N VAL A 398 -20.11 -31.88 -1.40
CA VAL A 398 -19.94 -31.35 -2.76
C VAL A 398 -21.20 -30.66 -3.25
N ASN A 399 -22.23 -30.55 -2.39
CA ASN A 399 -23.46 -29.84 -2.73
C ASN A 399 -23.17 -28.33 -2.81
N PRO A 400 -23.36 -27.67 -3.96
CA PRO A 400 -23.00 -26.26 -4.14
C PRO A 400 -23.68 -25.32 -3.13
N ALA A 401 -24.94 -25.57 -2.77
CA ALA A 401 -25.67 -24.73 -1.82
C ALA A 401 -25.06 -24.81 -0.41
N GLU A 402 -24.72 -26.01 0.04
CA GLU A 402 -24.06 -26.25 1.33
C GLU A 402 -22.66 -25.64 1.34
N VAL A 403 -21.88 -25.86 0.28
CA VAL A 403 -20.52 -25.30 0.13
C VAL A 403 -20.54 -23.78 0.18
N ILE A 404 -21.47 -23.13 -0.51
CA ILE A 404 -21.60 -21.66 -0.50
C ILE A 404 -22.00 -21.16 0.89
N ALA A 405 -22.96 -21.84 1.55
CA ALA A 405 -23.39 -21.48 2.91
C ALA A 405 -22.24 -21.61 3.93
N TYR A 406 -21.51 -22.73 3.90
CA TYR A 406 -20.36 -22.94 4.78
C TYR A 406 -19.21 -21.99 4.47
N ALA A 407 -18.96 -21.68 3.19
CA ALA A 407 -17.94 -20.71 2.78
C ALA A 407 -18.19 -19.30 3.32
N GLY A 408 -19.45 -18.96 3.65
CA GLY A 408 -19.82 -17.72 4.32
C GLY A 408 -19.32 -17.62 5.77
N THR A 409 -19.03 -18.75 6.43
CA THR A 409 -18.50 -18.79 7.80
C THR A 409 -16.99 -19.06 7.83
N TRP A 410 -16.50 -19.98 7.00
CA TRP A 410 -15.09 -20.28 6.87
C TRP A 410 -14.78 -20.75 5.44
N ASN A 411 -13.70 -20.23 4.87
CA ASN A 411 -13.22 -20.65 3.55
C ASN A 411 -11.69 -20.55 3.45
N GLY A 412 -11.14 -21.10 2.38
CA GLY A 412 -9.69 -21.14 2.17
C GLY A 412 -9.06 -19.81 1.77
N LEU A 413 -9.84 -18.80 1.38
CA LEU A 413 -9.33 -17.55 0.81
C LEU A 413 -9.27 -16.39 1.82
N ARG A 414 -10.35 -16.19 2.60
CA ARG A 414 -10.50 -15.06 3.53
C ARG A 414 -10.23 -15.49 4.97
N CYS A 415 -9.54 -14.64 5.73
CA CYS A 415 -9.44 -14.80 7.18
C CYS A 415 -10.81 -14.59 7.86
N ASN A 416 -10.94 -15.04 9.11
CA ASN A 416 -12.15 -14.80 9.88
C ASN A 416 -12.21 -13.34 10.38
N ALA A 417 -13.38 -12.91 10.88
CA ALA A 417 -13.59 -11.53 11.28
C ALA A 417 -12.69 -11.08 12.46
N GLU A 418 -12.39 -11.98 13.40
CA GLU A 418 -11.51 -11.68 14.53
C GLU A 418 -10.06 -11.47 14.07
N GLU A 419 -9.55 -12.37 13.23
CA GLU A 419 -8.24 -12.28 12.58
C GLU A 419 -8.09 -10.95 11.80
N GLU A 420 -9.12 -10.57 11.03
CA GLU A 420 -9.12 -9.30 10.29
C GLU A 420 -9.15 -8.07 11.21
N LEU A 421 -9.87 -8.13 12.33
CA LEU A 421 -10.00 -7.03 13.29
C LEU A 421 -8.75 -6.85 14.14
N VAL A 422 -8.11 -7.93 14.58
CA VAL A 422 -6.83 -7.89 15.30
C VAL A 422 -5.67 -7.54 14.37
N GLY A 423 -5.66 -8.07 13.14
CA GLY A 423 -4.59 -7.89 12.15
C GLY A 423 -3.83 -9.18 11.89
N LEU A 424 -3.49 -9.41 10.61
CA LEU A 424 -2.88 -10.64 10.15
C LEU A 424 -1.43 -10.83 10.62
N ASP A 425 -0.77 -9.76 11.08
CA ASP A 425 0.56 -9.84 11.68
C ASP A 425 0.52 -10.70 12.94
N ILE A 426 -0.47 -10.45 13.80
CA ILE A 426 -0.66 -11.22 15.03
C ILE A 426 -1.23 -12.60 14.69
N SER A 427 -2.30 -12.64 13.89
CA SER A 427 -3.08 -13.88 13.76
C SER A 427 -2.47 -14.93 12.84
N GLU A 428 -1.67 -14.55 11.83
CA GLU A 428 -1.02 -15.51 10.92
C GLU A 428 0.49 -15.61 11.13
N HIS A 429 1.15 -14.54 11.62
CA HIS A 429 2.61 -14.50 11.74
C HIS A 429 3.12 -14.47 13.18
N GLY A 430 2.23 -14.37 14.18
CA GLY A 430 2.63 -14.27 15.59
C GLY A 430 3.43 -12.99 15.91
N LEU A 431 3.37 -11.98 15.04
CA LEU A 431 4.05 -10.71 15.20
C LEU A 431 3.15 -9.74 15.95
N THR A 432 3.52 -9.38 17.18
CA THR A 432 2.77 -8.38 17.98
C THR A 432 2.71 -7.02 17.27
N SER A 433 3.78 -6.67 16.56
CA SER A 433 3.88 -5.47 15.71
C SER A 433 5.05 -5.66 14.74
N SER A 434 4.94 -5.15 13.51
CA SER A 434 6.10 -4.98 12.61
C SER A 434 6.97 -3.77 12.96
N TYR A 435 6.57 -3.03 14.00
CA TYR A 435 7.26 -1.87 14.55
C TYR A 435 7.51 -2.07 16.04
N PRO A 436 8.24 -3.12 16.47
CA PRO A 436 8.62 -3.25 17.86
C PRO A 436 9.38 -1.99 18.29
N ASP A 437 9.06 -1.48 19.48
CA ASP A 437 9.70 -0.30 20.10
C ASP A 437 9.51 1.07 19.41
N PHE A 438 8.74 1.14 18.31
CA PHE A 438 8.26 2.43 17.80
C PHE A 438 7.15 2.96 18.71
N VAL A 439 7.55 3.73 19.72
CA VAL A 439 6.63 4.55 20.51
C VAL A 439 6.05 5.63 19.58
N PRO A 440 4.74 5.88 19.58
CA PRO A 440 4.17 7.04 18.87
C PRO A 440 4.99 8.27 19.24
N SER A 441 5.53 8.96 18.24
CA SER A 441 6.46 10.08 18.42
C SER A 441 6.01 10.98 19.57
N ILE A 442 6.77 10.99 20.66
CA ILE A 442 6.61 11.99 21.71
C ILE A 442 7.16 13.28 21.08
N PRO A 443 6.35 14.36 20.97
CA PRO A 443 6.93 15.64 20.60
C PRO A 443 8.04 15.96 21.60
N SER A 444 9.27 16.23 21.14
CA SER A 444 10.29 16.78 22.03
C SER A 444 9.82 18.17 22.44
N TYR A 445 9.62 18.39 23.74
CA TYR A 445 9.20 19.67 24.29
C TYR A 445 10.42 20.43 24.83
N ASP A 446 11.45 20.59 24.00
CA ASP A 446 12.62 21.41 24.32
C ASP A 446 12.30 22.88 24.02
N GLY A 447 12.22 23.72 25.06
CA GLY A 447 11.98 25.17 24.93
C GLY A 447 11.16 25.79 26.07
N GLU A 448 10.97 27.11 25.99
CA GLU A 448 10.09 27.90 26.87
C GLU A 448 8.74 28.15 26.17
N GLY A 449 7.64 28.12 26.93
CA GLY A 449 6.32 28.49 26.46
C GLY A 449 6.13 30.01 26.38
N GLU A 450 5.00 30.43 25.80
CA GLU A 450 4.64 31.85 25.80
C GLU A 450 4.44 32.37 27.24
N ASN A 451 4.98 33.55 27.54
CA ASN A 451 4.89 34.10 28.90
C ASN A 451 3.48 34.63 29.19
N VAL A 452 2.70 33.85 29.93
CA VAL A 452 1.37 34.25 30.43
C VAL A 452 1.53 34.98 31.76
N ASP A 453 0.99 36.20 31.85
CA ASP A 453 0.86 36.93 33.11
C ASP A 453 -0.18 36.23 34.00
N ILE A 454 0.27 35.68 35.12
CA ILE A 454 -0.56 35.01 36.12
C ILE A 454 -0.75 35.86 37.38
N SER A 455 -0.24 37.09 37.39
CA SER A 455 -0.46 38.00 38.51
C SER A 455 -1.95 38.29 38.66
N GLY A 456 -2.46 38.15 39.88
CA GLY A 456 -3.89 38.34 40.20
C GLY A 456 -4.84 37.19 39.83
N VAL A 457 -4.34 36.01 39.42
CA VAL A 457 -5.20 34.82 39.26
C VAL A 457 -5.68 34.35 40.63
N VAL A 458 -7.01 34.29 40.82
CA VAL A 458 -7.64 33.81 42.04
C VAL A 458 -8.06 32.34 41.91
N PRO A 459 -8.11 31.58 43.02
CA PRO A 459 -8.56 30.19 43.00
C PRO A 459 -9.93 30.02 42.34
N ALA A 460 -10.07 28.97 41.52
CA ALA A 460 -11.30 28.71 40.77
C ALA A 460 -12.48 28.42 41.72
N SER A 461 -13.66 28.96 41.39
CA SER A 461 -14.91 28.72 42.12
C SER A 461 -15.51 27.36 41.73
N ILE A 462 -14.85 26.28 42.14
CA ILE A 462 -15.30 24.89 41.95
C ILE A 462 -15.60 24.22 43.29
N ASP A 463 -16.68 23.44 43.31
CA ASP A 463 -17.06 22.62 44.46
C ASP A 463 -16.12 21.41 44.56
N LEU A 464 -15.19 21.48 45.50
CA LEU A 464 -14.34 20.36 45.88
C LEU A 464 -14.84 19.81 47.21
N ALA A 465 -14.83 18.48 47.37
CA ALA A 465 -15.13 17.88 48.66
C ALA A 465 -14.22 18.48 49.75
N PRO A 466 -14.74 18.78 50.96
CA PRO A 466 -13.95 19.42 52.01
C PRO A 466 -12.68 18.62 52.30
N ALA A 467 -11.55 19.34 52.35
CA ALA A 467 -10.26 18.76 52.65
C ALA A 467 -10.26 18.22 54.09
N ASN A 468 -10.34 16.90 54.24
CA ASN A 468 -9.91 16.23 55.47
C ASN A 468 -8.40 15.96 55.36
N GLU A 469 -7.72 15.95 56.51
CA GLU A 469 -6.26 16.15 56.72
C GLU A 469 -5.27 15.26 55.94
N THR A 470 -5.71 14.36 55.05
CA THR A 470 -4.85 13.46 54.28
C THR A 470 -5.38 13.16 52.86
N LYS A 471 -5.84 14.15 52.10
CA LYS A 471 -6.24 13.96 50.69
C LYS A 471 -5.41 14.81 49.72
N TYR A 472 -4.54 14.16 48.94
CA TYR A 472 -3.86 14.77 47.80
C TYR A 472 -4.86 14.96 46.66
N THR A 473 -4.65 15.99 45.84
CA THR A 473 -5.54 16.24 44.70
C THR A 473 -4.79 16.04 43.39
N LYS A 474 -5.33 15.17 42.55
CA LYS A 474 -4.89 14.99 41.17
C LYS A 474 -5.72 15.90 40.28
N VAL A 475 -5.05 16.80 39.56
CA VAL A 475 -5.62 17.63 38.51
C VAL A 475 -5.13 17.07 37.17
N THR A 476 -6.06 16.55 36.38
CA THR A 476 -5.79 16.06 35.03
C THR A 476 -6.27 17.10 34.02
N VAL A 477 -5.34 17.71 33.29
CA VAL A 477 -5.60 18.70 32.25
C VAL A 477 -5.45 18.05 30.87
N ILE A 478 -6.52 18.00 30.10
CA ILE A 478 -6.51 17.56 28.71
C ILE A 478 -6.60 18.78 27.81
N THR A 479 -5.54 19.14 27.10
CA THR A 479 -5.46 20.35 26.27
C THR A 479 -4.76 20.11 24.92
N GLY A 480 -4.71 21.12 24.05
CA GLY A 480 -3.95 21.07 22.79
C GLY A 480 -2.44 20.91 23.03
N GLN A 481 -1.74 20.22 22.13
CA GLN A 481 -0.29 20.01 22.23
C GLN A 481 0.49 21.33 22.24
N ASP A 482 -0.01 22.34 21.54
CA ASP A 482 0.54 23.71 21.47
C ASP A 482 0.52 24.43 22.81
N LYS A 483 -0.37 24.06 23.74
CA LYS A 483 -0.50 24.69 25.06
C LYS A 483 0.44 24.10 26.11
N PHE A 484 1.09 22.98 25.82
CA PHE A 484 1.83 22.23 26.84
C PHE A 484 2.99 23.02 27.45
N LEU A 485 3.86 23.64 26.63
CA LEU A 485 5.02 24.39 27.14
C LEU A 485 4.59 25.57 28.02
N THR A 486 3.58 26.33 27.57
CA THR A 486 2.99 27.44 28.33
C THR A 486 2.37 26.95 29.65
N LEU A 487 1.68 25.79 29.62
CA LEU A 487 1.10 25.19 30.81
C LEU A 487 2.18 24.74 31.80
N LYS A 488 3.25 24.08 31.32
CA LYS A 488 4.40 23.66 32.11
C LYS A 488 4.99 24.84 32.88
N ASP A 489 5.26 25.95 32.18
CA ASP A 489 5.91 27.11 32.77
C ASP A 489 4.99 27.88 33.73
N ALA A 490 3.69 27.98 33.41
CA ALA A 490 2.70 28.58 34.31
C ALA A 490 2.52 27.76 35.59
N MET A 491 2.56 26.43 35.51
CA MET A 491 2.49 25.54 36.67
C MET A 491 3.73 25.66 37.56
N ALA A 492 4.92 25.75 36.96
CA ALA A 492 6.15 25.97 37.71
C ALA A 492 6.12 27.27 38.53
N LYS A 493 5.56 28.36 37.97
CA LYS A 493 5.45 29.66 38.67
C LYS A 493 4.54 29.64 39.91
N ILE A 494 3.60 28.69 40.00
CA ILE A 494 2.74 28.51 41.18
C ILE A 494 3.23 27.41 42.13
N GLY A 495 4.46 26.93 41.94
CA GLY A 495 5.10 25.96 42.84
C GLY A 495 4.77 24.49 42.54
N VAL A 496 4.22 24.17 41.37
CA VAL A 496 4.08 22.77 40.93
C VAL A 496 5.45 22.24 40.49
N THR A 497 5.97 21.26 41.22
CA THR A 497 7.32 20.70 41.04
C THR A 497 7.37 19.44 40.18
N GLY A 498 6.22 18.81 39.90
CA GLY A 498 6.13 17.57 39.16
C GLY A 498 4.84 17.46 38.36
N MET A 499 4.95 16.90 37.16
CA MET A 499 3.81 16.57 36.30
C MET A 499 4.14 15.36 35.44
N THR A 500 3.14 14.52 35.17
CA THR A 500 3.23 13.42 34.22
C THR A 500 2.47 13.79 32.96
N VAL A 501 3.06 13.55 31.78
CA VAL A 501 2.46 13.94 30.50
C VAL A 501 2.27 12.71 29.65
N THR A 502 1.07 12.54 29.14
CA THR A 502 0.71 11.46 28.22
C THR A 502 0.07 12.06 26.98
N ASN A 503 0.53 11.66 25.80
CA ASN A 503 -0.15 12.04 24.56
C ASN A 503 -1.44 11.22 24.44
N VAL A 504 -2.56 11.91 24.20
CA VAL A 504 -3.89 11.30 24.07
C VAL A 504 -4.56 11.79 22.80
N MET A 505 -5.54 11.03 22.32
CA MET A 505 -6.34 11.38 21.15
C MET A 505 -7.77 11.63 21.61
N GLY A 506 -8.35 12.79 21.30
CA GLY A 506 -9.71 13.13 21.73
C GLY A 506 -10.41 14.13 20.82
N CYS A 507 -11.74 14.12 20.76
CA CYS A 507 -12.54 15.15 20.11
C CYS A 507 -13.81 15.45 20.93
N GLY A 508 -14.25 16.71 20.93
CA GLY A 508 -15.50 17.16 21.56
C GLY A 508 -16.65 17.27 20.55
N THR A 509 -17.64 18.13 20.82
CA THR A 509 -18.80 18.42 19.95
C THR A 509 -18.45 19.00 18.56
N GLN A 510 -17.17 19.28 18.29
CA GLN A 510 -16.67 19.84 17.05
C GLN A 510 -16.46 18.81 15.92
N ALA A 511 -16.73 17.52 16.16
CA ALA A 511 -16.60 16.43 15.18
C ALA A 511 -15.20 16.23 14.54
N GLY A 512 -14.14 16.89 15.03
CA GLY A 512 -12.77 16.74 14.53
C GLY A 512 -12.54 17.34 13.14
N LYS A 513 -11.35 17.13 12.55
CA LYS A 513 -11.09 17.50 11.14
C LYS A 513 -11.77 16.48 10.21
N THR A 514 -12.77 16.93 9.45
CA THR A 514 -13.25 16.21 8.27
C THR A 514 -12.18 16.30 7.18
N GLY A 515 -11.67 15.16 6.71
CA GLY A 515 -10.70 15.05 5.63
C GLY A 515 -11.22 14.20 4.47
N GLN A 516 -10.39 13.99 3.46
CA GLN A 516 -10.65 13.03 2.38
C GLN A 516 -9.44 12.12 2.18
N TYR A 517 -9.69 10.86 1.83
CA TYR A 517 -8.66 9.88 1.43
C TYR A 517 -9.17 9.13 0.20
N ARG A 518 -8.42 9.18 -0.90
CA ARG A 518 -8.84 8.67 -2.23
C ARG A 518 -10.22 9.20 -2.64
N GLY A 519 -10.47 10.49 -2.38
CA GLY A 519 -11.76 11.13 -2.70
C GLY A 519 -12.95 10.77 -1.80
N VAL A 520 -12.79 9.89 -0.80
CA VAL A 520 -13.84 9.55 0.18
C VAL A 520 -13.73 10.42 1.43
N LYS A 521 -14.84 11.03 1.90
CA LYS A 521 -14.86 11.83 3.14
C LYS A 521 -14.62 10.93 4.37
N THR A 522 -13.65 11.31 5.21
CA THR A 522 -13.35 10.60 6.46
C THR A 522 -14.32 11.01 7.57
N THR A 523 -14.73 10.06 8.43
CA THR A 523 -15.53 10.34 9.64
C THR A 523 -14.69 10.94 10.78
N MET A 524 -15.35 11.28 11.90
CA MET A 524 -14.82 11.95 13.08
C MET A 524 -13.40 11.49 13.46
N ARG A 525 -12.43 12.40 13.35
CA ARG A 525 -11.03 12.15 13.68
C ARG A 525 -10.73 12.70 15.07
N LEU A 526 -10.26 11.82 15.97
CA LEU A 526 -9.70 12.23 17.25
C LEU A 526 -8.49 13.15 16.99
N ILE A 527 -8.38 14.24 17.75
CA ILE A 527 -7.31 15.23 17.59
C ILE A 527 -6.20 14.89 18.60
N PRO A 528 -4.91 14.99 18.20
CA PRO A 528 -3.80 14.92 19.13
C PRO A 528 -3.96 15.97 20.25
N LYS A 529 -3.88 15.50 21.48
CA LYS A 529 -3.95 16.30 22.71
C LYS A 529 -2.88 15.81 23.68
N VAL A 530 -2.60 16.63 24.68
CA VAL A 530 -1.83 16.20 25.86
C VAL A 530 -2.76 16.03 27.04
N GLN A 531 -2.54 14.96 27.80
CA GLN A 531 -3.06 14.76 29.15
C GLN A 531 -1.92 15.04 30.12
N VAL A 532 -2.03 16.12 30.88
CA VAL A 532 -1.08 16.51 31.93
C VAL A 532 -1.70 16.16 33.27
N GLU A 533 -1.02 15.33 34.04
CA GLU A 533 -1.45 14.90 35.36
C GLU A 533 -0.56 15.55 36.41
N ILE A 534 -1.19 16.32 37.29
CA ILE A 534 -0.53 17.07 38.35
C ILE A 534 -1.10 16.58 39.67
N VAL A 535 -0.25 16.12 40.58
CA VAL A 535 -0.66 15.75 41.94
C VAL A 535 -0.10 16.79 42.90
N VAL A 536 -0.98 17.47 43.62
CA VAL A 536 -0.60 18.52 44.57
C VAL A 536 -0.97 18.15 46.01
N SER A 537 -0.10 18.56 46.93
CA SER A 537 -0.24 18.44 48.38
C SER A 537 -0.25 19.79 49.08
N THR A 538 0.66 20.70 48.71
CA THR A 538 0.86 22.02 49.33
C THR A 538 0.33 23.18 48.50
N VAL A 539 0.21 22.99 47.18
CA VAL A 539 -0.36 23.99 46.26
C VAL A 539 -1.87 23.83 46.24
N ASP A 540 -2.60 24.95 46.38
CA ASP A 540 -4.07 24.95 46.32
C ASP A 540 -4.56 24.36 44.99
N PRO A 541 -5.31 23.24 44.99
CA PRO A 541 -5.83 22.64 43.77
C PRO A 541 -6.72 23.60 42.97
N LYS A 542 -7.43 24.52 43.63
CA LYS A 542 -8.26 25.52 42.96
C LYS A 542 -7.41 26.55 42.22
N LEU A 543 -6.21 26.86 42.70
CA LEU A 543 -5.25 27.71 42.00
C LEU A 543 -4.69 26.99 40.77
N VAL A 544 -4.37 25.70 40.88
CA VAL A 544 -3.92 24.87 39.74
C VAL A 544 -4.99 24.86 38.64
N VAL A 545 -6.27 24.66 39.00
CA VAL A 545 -7.37 24.68 38.03
C VAL A 545 -7.53 26.06 37.39
N ALA A 546 -7.45 27.14 38.16
CA ALA A 546 -7.58 28.51 37.64
C ALA A 546 -6.48 28.86 36.62
N VAL A 547 -5.23 28.50 36.93
CA VAL A 547 -4.08 28.72 36.03
C VAL A 547 -4.19 27.83 34.80
N ALA A 548 -4.55 26.56 34.95
CA ALA A 548 -4.75 25.64 33.83
C ALA A 548 -5.85 26.16 32.89
N GLN A 549 -6.97 26.63 33.44
CA GLN A 549 -8.05 27.24 32.67
C GLN A 549 -7.56 28.48 31.92
N LYS A 550 -6.87 29.41 32.59
CA LYS A 550 -6.35 30.63 31.97
C LYS A 550 -5.39 30.37 30.82
N VAL A 551 -4.55 29.33 30.93
CA VAL A 551 -3.58 28.96 29.89
C VAL A 551 -4.24 28.22 28.72
N CYS A 552 -5.18 27.32 29.02
CA CYS A 552 -5.79 26.45 28.02
C CYS A 552 -6.94 27.14 27.28
N ASP A 553 -7.58 28.15 27.88
CA ASP A 553 -8.70 28.86 27.28
C ASP A 553 -8.22 29.80 26.16
N ASP A 554 -8.57 29.44 24.92
CA ASP A 554 -8.33 30.25 23.73
C ASP A 554 -9.64 30.82 23.15
N GLY A 555 -10.75 30.74 23.90
CA GLY A 555 -12.09 31.16 23.50
C GLY A 555 -12.72 30.30 22.42
N LYS A 556 -12.08 29.20 21.99
CA LYS A 556 -12.59 28.30 20.96
C LYS A 556 -13.19 27.05 21.60
N TYR A 557 -14.18 26.48 20.91
CA TYR A 557 -14.67 25.15 21.26
C TYR A 557 -13.48 24.15 21.27
N GLY A 558 -13.52 23.19 22.20
CA GLY A 558 -12.51 22.12 22.26
C GLY A 558 -11.17 22.46 22.93
N ALA A 559 -11.04 23.64 23.54
CA ALA A 559 -9.87 24.11 24.30
C ALA A 559 -9.32 23.05 25.28
N GLY A 560 -10.19 22.29 25.94
CA GLY A 560 -9.74 21.20 26.81
C GLY A 560 -10.79 20.72 27.80
N LYS A 561 -10.36 19.85 28.72
CA LYS A 561 -11.11 19.46 29.92
C LYS A 561 -10.15 19.40 31.10
N ILE A 562 -10.62 19.81 32.27
CA ILE A 562 -9.88 19.68 33.53
C ILE A 562 -10.70 18.74 34.42
N PHE A 563 -10.08 17.68 34.90
CA PHE A 563 -10.65 16.75 35.86
C PHE A 563 -9.93 16.91 37.19
N VAL A 564 -10.69 16.84 38.29
CA VAL A 564 -10.14 16.89 39.63
C VAL A 564 -10.57 15.62 40.35
N SER A 565 -9.61 14.87 40.87
CA SER A 565 -9.86 13.65 41.64
C SER A 565 -9.01 13.61 42.91
N GLY A 566 -9.54 12.94 43.94
CA GLY A 566 -8.78 12.69 45.17
C GLY A 566 -7.82 11.52 44.99
N ILE A 567 -6.66 11.61 45.63
CA ILE A 567 -5.68 10.53 45.75
C ILE A 567 -5.55 10.16 47.22
N GLU A 568 -5.56 8.87 47.51
CA GLU A 568 -5.52 8.34 48.88
C GLU A 568 -4.12 8.44 49.50
N ASN A 569 -3.08 8.07 48.74
CA ASN A 569 -1.70 8.17 49.17
C ASN A 569 -0.73 8.27 47.98
N VAL A 570 0.49 8.75 48.24
CA VAL A 570 1.61 8.82 47.30
C VAL A 570 2.83 8.21 47.96
N MET A 571 3.67 7.50 47.20
CA MET A 571 4.93 6.94 47.69
C MET A 571 6.06 7.22 46.70
N ARG A 572 7.22 7.68 47.19
CA ARG A 572 8.42 7.83 46.37
C ARG A 572 9.11 6.49 46.21
N VAL A 573 9.26 6.02 44.97
CA VAL A 573 9.83 4.70 44.65
C VAL A 573 11.24 4.49 45.25
N ARG A 574 12.09 5.52 45.20
CA ARG A 574 13.49 5.41 45.63
C ARG A 574 13.65 5.25 47.16
N THR A 575 12.86 5.97 47.94
CA THR A 575 13.05 6.13 49.40
C THR A 575 11.98 5.44 50.23
N GLY A 576 10.84 5.09 49.62
CA GLY A 576 9.67 4.57 50.34
C GLY A 576 8.92 5.62 51.15
N GLU A 577 9.35 6.89 51.11
CA GLU A 577 8.64 8.02 51.72
C GLU A 577 7.21 8.09 51.20
N THR A 578 6.27 8.42 52.07
CA THR A 578 4.86 8.54 51.70
C THR A 578 4.34 9.94 51.97
N GLY A 579 3.27 10.29 51.27
CA GLY A 579 2.57 11.54 51.46
C GLY A 579 3.32 12.78 50.97
N ILE A 580 3.36 13.84 51.79
CA ILE A 580 3.96 15.14 51.39
C ILE A 580 5.44 14.95 51.03
N ASP A 581 6.18 14.18 51.81
CA ASP A 581 7.61 13.91 51.62
C ASP A 581 7.88 13.20 50.28
N ALA A 582 6.90 12.45 49.76
CA ALA A 582 6.98 11.81 48.45
C ALA A 582 6.85 12.80 47.27
N LEU A 583 6.31 14.00 47.51
CA LEU A 583 6.04 15.03 46.50
C LEU A 583 7.00 16.24 46.60
N THR A 584 7.71 16.40 47.71
CA THR A 584 8.70 17.47 47.92
C THR A 584 10.08 17.04 47.42
N ASN A 585 10.75 17.84 46.60
CA ASN A 585 12.11 17.55 46.14
C ASN A 585 13.15 18.32 46.96
N GLU A 586 13.16 18.18 48.28
CA GLU A 586 14.34 18.63 49.04
C GLU A 586 15.49 17.64 48.77
N PRO A 587 16.62 18.08 48.19
CA PRO A 587 17.82 17.24 48.18
C PRO A 587 18.23 17.00 49.62
N GLU A 588 18.50 15.75 50.00
CA GLU A 588 19.13 15.48 51.30
C GLU A 588 20.37 16.38 51.44
N PRO A 589 20.59 17.01 52.61
CA PRO A 589 21.89 17.59 52.88
C PRO A 589 22.92 16.48 52.73
N ALA A 590 23.88 16.67 51.84
CA ALA A 590 24.93 15.69 51.56
C ALA A 590 25.49 15.17 52.89
N THR A 591 25.23 13.89 53.18
CA THR A 591 25.85 13.24 54.32
C THR A 591 27.33 13.13 53.98
N VAL A 592 28.13 13.99 54.61
CA VAL A 592 29.59 13.85 54.58
C VAL A 592 29.92 12.52 55.25
N LYS A 593 30.28 11.52 54.45
CA LYS A 593 31.06 10.36 54.85
C LYS A 593 32.17 10.12 53.86
#